data_AF-A0A7Y2VEJ4-F1
#
_entry.id   AF-A0A7Y2VEJ4-F1
#
_cell.length_a   1.000
_cell.length_b   1.000
_cell.length_c   1.000
_cell.angle_alpha   90.00
_cell.angle_beta   90.00
_cell.angle_gamma   90.00
#
_symmetry.space_group_name_H-M   'P 1'
#
loop_
_entity.id
_entity.type
_entity.pdbx_description
1 polymer ?
#
loop_
_entity_poly.entity_id
_entity_poly.type
_entity_poly.pdbx_seq_one_letter_code
_entity_poly.pdbx_strand_id
1 'polypeptide(L)'
;MKQLRKTFKKFSVVILVFALWGCTEVESLLPSVTADFTVTEIEGTGTVKFINTSEDASKYEWDFGDGTTSTEINPVKTYAATATYAVKLKAINTAGASDAIEKNITVEVPVIEDDPEGSIEACDGGDLVNDFETDDDSIFSNFGGGVGTIIDNPDTSVNTSAKIGQYVKGAGEVFAGITIE
;
A
#
# COMPACT_ATOMS: atom_id res chain seq x y z
N MET A 1 -30.28 -71.56 41.84
CA MET A 1 -30.35 -70.07 41.77
C MET A 1 -29.09 -69.33 42.25
N LYS A 2 -27.88 -69.91 42.18
CA LYS A 2 -26.62 -69.22 42.58
C LYS A 2 -25.76 -68.74 41.39
N GLN A 3 -26.08 -69.16 40.16
CA GLN A 3 -25.34 -68.77 38.95
C GLN A 3 -25.82 -67.44 38.33
N LEU A 4 -27.09 -67.03 38.56
CA LEU A 4 -27.62 -65.74 38.03
C LEU A 4 -27.15 -64.50 38.81
N ARG A 5 -26.77 -64.63 40.08
CA ARG A 5 -26.30 -63.48 40.89
C ARG A 5 -24.85 -63.10 40.59
N LYS A 6 -24.02 -64.05 40.11
CA LYS A 6 -22.63 -63.79 39.71
C LYS A 6 -22.55 -63.12 38.34
N THR A 7 -23.46 -63.45 37.42
CA THR A 7 -23.53 -62.80 36.10
C THR A 7 -24.07 -61.38 36.19
N PHE A 8 -25.04 -61.10 37.07
CA PHE A 8 -25.56 -59.74 37.28
C PHE A 8 -24.52 -58.76 37.86
N LYS A 9 -23.65 -59.22 38.78
CA LYS A 9 -22.58 -58.39 39.36
C LYS A 9 -21.46 -58.08 38.37
N LYS A 10 -21.23 -58.96 37.37
CA LYS A 10 -20.31 -58.70 36.26
C LYS A 10 -20.95 -57.81 35.19
N PHE A 11 -22.24 -57.99 34.87
CA PHE A 11 -22.96 -57.12 33.94
C PHE A 11 -23.13 -55.68 34.46
N SER A 12 -23.36 -55.50 35.77
CA SER A 12 -23.49 -54.18 36.40
C SER A 12 -22.19 -53.37 36.42
N VAL A 13 -21.02 -54.02 36.36
CA VAL A 13 -19.72 -53.34 36.22
C VAL A 13 -19.43 -53.06 34.74
N VAL A 14 -19.83 -53.94 33.82
CA VAL A 14 -19.64 -53.74 32.38
C VAL A 14 -20.47 -52.57 31.84
N ILE A 15 -21.71 -52.35 32.31
CA ILE A 15 -22.55 -51.21 31.89
C ILE A 15 -21.99 -49.86 32.40
N LEU A 16 -21.32 -49.84 33.55
CA LEU A 16 -20.65 -48.64 34.09
C LEU A 16 -19.33 -48.32 33.39
N VAL A 17 -18.67 -49.31 32.78
CA VAL A 17 -17.45 -49.12 31.98
C VAL A 17 -17.78 -48.68 30.53
N PHE A 18 -18.91 -49.12 29.97
CA PHE A 18 -19.36 -48.66 28.64
C PHE A 18 -19.82 -47.20 28.60
N ALA A 19 -20.31 -46.66 29.72
CA ALA A 19 -20.60 -45.22 29.86
C ALA A 19 -19.33 -44.36 30.01
N LEU A 20 -18.15 -44.96 30.23
CA LEU A 20 -16.86 -44.28 30.33
C LEU A 20 -16.01 -44.36 29.05
N TRP A 21 -16.47 -45.08 28.02
CA TRP A 21 -15.92 -45.01 26.65
C TRP A 21 -16.83 -44.20 25.70
N GLY A 22 -17.95 -43.68 26.21
CA GLY A 22 -18.96 -42.95 25.46
C GLY A 22 -18.81 -41.43 25.44
N CYS A 23 -17.73 -40.88 26.01
CA CYS A 23 -17.31 -39.51 25.69
C CYS A 23 -16.09 -39.61 24.79
N THR A 24 -16.30 -40.00 23.53
CA THR A 24 -15.46 -39.42 22.49
C THR A 24 -15.89 -37.96 22.45
N GLU A 25 -15.16 -37.08 23.13
CA GLU A 25 -15.20 -35.68 22.76
C GLU A 25 -14.99 -35.67 21.24
N VAL A 26 -16.04 -35.34 20.50
CA VAL A 26 -15.88 -34.93 19.11
C VAL A 26 -15.05 -33.66 19.25
N GLU A 27 -13.74 -33.83 19.20
CA GLU A 27 -12.78 -32.77 19.00
C GLU A 27 -13.25 -32.13 17.71
N SER A 28 -14.02 -31.07 17.88
CA SER A 28 -14.61 -30.31 16.80
C SER A 28 -13.41 -29.85 16.00
N LEU A 29 -13.12 -30.53 14.89
CA LEU A 29 -12.12 -30.14 13.91
C LEU A 29 -12.58 -28.76 13.44
N LEU A 30 -12.09 -27.73 14.12
CA LEU A 30 -12.37 -26.37 13.75
C LEU A 30 -11.94 -26.27 12.29
N PRO A 31 -12.80 -25.76 11.39
CA PRO A 31 -12.43 -25.54 10.01
C PRO A 31 -11.05 -24.87 9.93
N SER A 32 -10.09 -25.57 9.34
CA SER A 32 -8.66 -25.21 9.36
C SER A 32 -8.36 -24.19 8.28
N VAL A 33 -8.91 -22.98 8.44
CA VAL A 33 -8.37 -21.84 7.69
C VAL A 33 -6.94 -21.63 8.19
N THR A 34 -5.99 -21.52 7.26
CA THR A 34 -4.61 -21.15 7.59
C THR A 34 -4.30 -19.85 6.86
N ALA A 35 -4.15 -18.77 7.61
CA ALA A 35 -3.86 -17.46 7.03
C ALA A 35 -2.36 -17.33 6.77
N ASP A 36 -2.00 -17.04 5.53
CA ASP A 36 -0.62 -16.73 5.16
C ASP A 36 -0.55 -15.79 3.95
N PHE A 37 0.57 -15.09 3.82
CA PHE A 37 0.87 -14.23 2.69
C PHE A 37 2.38 -14.03 2.46
N THR A 38 2.74 -13.67 1.24
CA THR A 38 4.07 -13.16 0.88
C THR A 38 3.98 -11.76 0.30
N VAL A 39 5.12 -11.07 0.23
CA VAL A 39 5.20 -9.70 -0.29
C VAL A 39 6.27 -9.59 -1.36
N THR A 40 6.06 -8.66 -2.30
CA THR A 40 7.06 -8.27 -3.29
C THR A 40 7.08 -6.74 -3.35
N GLU A 41 8.18 -6.15 -2.94
CA GLU A 41 8.39 -4.70 -3.02
C GLU A 41 8.81 -4.29 -4.44
N ILE A 42 8.29 -3.15 -4.89
CA ILE A 42 8.75 -2.45 -6.08
C ILE A 42 9.76 -1.41 -5.60
N GLU A 43 11.03 -1.80 -5.65
CA GLU A 43 12.19 -1.01 -5.22
C GLU A 43 12.07 0.46 -5.64
N GLY A 44 12.33 1.38 -4.69
CA GLY A 44 12.37 2.81 -4.95
C GLY A 44 11.01 3.46 -5.27
N THR A 45 9.89 2.80 -4.94
CA THR A 45 8.55 3.39 -5.14
C THR A 45 7.68 3.39 -3.89
N GLY A 46 8.12 2.76 -2.79
CA GLY A 46 7.28 2.51 -1.63
C GLY A 46 6.07 1.61 -1.90
N THR A 47 6.01 0.95 -3.06
CA THR A 47 4.86 0.12 -3.47
C THR A 47 5.13 -1.34 -3.20
N VAL A 48 4.22 -1.99 -2.48
CA VAL A 48 4.29 -3.40 -2.11
C VAL A 48 3.11 -4.15 -2.72
N LYS A 49 3.38 -5.28 -3.36
CA LYS A 49 2.38 -6.25 -3.80
C LYS A 49 2.23 -7.33 -2.74
N PHE A 50 1.02 -7.56 -2.28
CA PHE A 50 0.69 -8.62 -1.33
C PHE A 50 0.12 -9.82 -2.08
N ILE A 51 0.65 -11.00 -1.80
CA ILE A 51 0.23 -12.27 -2.40
C ILE A 51 -0.35 -13.13 -1.29
N ASN A 52 -1.67 -13.34 -1.32
CA ASN A 52 -2.33 -14.24 -0.41
C ASN A 52 -1.92 -15.69 -0.70
N THR A 53 -1.50 -16.40 0.34
CA THR A 53 -1.18 -17.84 0.31
C THR A 53 -1.99 -18.59 1.37
N SER A 54 -3.17 -18.06 1.70
CA SER A 54 -4.03 -18.65 2.72
C SER A 54 -4.73 -19.90 2.19
N GLU A 55 -4.93 -20.88 3.07
CA GLU A 55 -5.61 -22.13 2.76
C GLU A 55 -7.04 -22.13 3.31
N ASP A 56 -7.95 -22.77 2.57
CA ASP A 56 -9.36 -22.95 2.93
C ASP A 56 -10.17 -21.66 3.19
N ALA A 57 -9.80 -20.53 2.57
CA ALA A 57 -10.49 -19.24 2.71
C ALA A 57 -11.12 -18.71 1.40
N SER A 58 -12.13 -17.85 1.55
CA SER A 58 -12.83 -17.20 0.43
C SER A 58 -13.03 -15.69 0.60
N LYS A 59 -12.77 -15.14 1.79
CA LYS A 59 -12.84 -13.71 2.10
C LYS A 59 -11.59 -13.30 2.86
N TYR A 60 -11.10 -12.10 2.57
CA TYR A 60 -9.86 -11.56 3.12
C TYR A 60 -10.10 -10.16 3.67
N GLU A 61 -9.48 -9.87 4.80
CA GLU A 61 -9.48 -8.56 5.45
C GLU A 61 -8.02 -8.21 5.76
N TRP A 62 -7.51 -7.18 5.10
CA TRP A 62 -6.15 -6.68 5.26
C TRP A 62 -6.13 -5.41 6.11
N ASP A 63 -5.15 -5.31 6.99
CA ASP A 63 -4.74 -4.08 7.67
C ASP A 63 -3.25 -3.87 7.35
N PHE A 64 -2.93 -2.75 6.70
CA PHE A 64 -1.56 -2.46 6.26
C PHE A 64 -0.70 -1.81 7.34
N GLY A 65 -1.22 -1.58 8.55
CA GLY A 65 -0.48 -0.99 9.66
C GLY A 65 -0.24 0.52 9.54
N ASP A 66 -0.71 1.16 8.47
CA ASP A 66 -0.71 2.62 8.26
C ASP A 66 -2.11 3.24 8.44
N GLY A 67 -3.07 2.45 8.94
CA GLY A 67 -4.47 2.83 9.10
C GLY A 67 -5.34 2.58 7.85
N THR A 68 -4.76 2.10 6.75
CA THR A 68 -5.51 1.69 5.55
C THR A 68 -5.76 0.18 5.52
N THR A 69 -6.84 -0.21 4.85
CA THR A 69 -7.32 -1.61 4.80
C THR A 69 -7.70 -2.02 3.38
N SER A 70 -7.78 -3.32 3.11
CA SER A 70 -8.31 -3.86 1.85
C SER A 70 -9.07 -5.17 2.05
N THR A 71 -9.92 -5.52 1.08
CA THR A 71 -10.60 -6.82 1.00
C THR A 71 -10.26 -7.58 -0.29
N GLU A 72 -9.31 -7.08 -1.07
CA GLU A 72 -8.83 -7.75 -2.28
C GLU A 72 -8.07 -9.03 -1.92
N ILE A 73 -8.02 -10.00 -2.85
CA ILE A 73 -7.25 -11.23 -2.64
C ILE A 73 -5.75 -10.90 -2.61
N ASN A 74 -5.26 -10.12 -3.57
CA ASN A 74 -3.86 -9.75 -3.72
C ASN A 74 -3.72 -8.23 -3.90
N PRO A 75 -3.82 -7.43 -2.82
CA PRO A 75 -3.80 -5.98 -2.94
C PRO A 75 -2.42 -5.44 -3.33
N VAL A 76 -2.43 -4.28 -3.99
CA VAL A 76 -1.24 -3.45 -4.21
C VAL A 76 -1.37 -2.20 -3.36
N LYS A 77 -0.34 -1.89 -2.57
CA LYS A 77 -0.36 -0.78 -1.62
C LYS A 77 0.92 0.04 -1.71
N THR A 78 0.76 1.36 -1.84
CA THR A 78 1.86 2.33 -1.79
C THR A 78 1.87 3.01 -0.42
N TYR A 79 3.03 3.00 0.23
CA TYR A 79 3.29 3.66 1.50
C TYR A 79 3.89 5.05 1.28
N ALA A 80 3.51 6.01 2.13
CA ALA A 80 3.96 7.39 2.01
C ALA A 80 5.31 7.66 2.69
N ALA A 81 5.74 6.80 3.61
CA ALA A 81 6.95 7.00 4.39
C ALA A 81 7.73 5.70 4.55
N THR A 82 9.06 5.83 4.66
CA THR A 82 9.94 4.74 5.04
C THR A 82 9.69 4.35 6.49
N ALA A 83 9.20 3.14 6.71
CA ALA A 83 8.92 2.62 8.05
C ALA A 83 8.79 1.09 8.04
N THR A 84 8.74 0.50 9.24
CA THR A 84 8.31 -0.88 9.43
C THR A 84 6.81 -0.90 9.74
N TYR A 85 6.05 -1.64 8.93
CA TYR A 85 4.61 -1.77 9.02
C TYR A 85 4.22 -3.18 9.49
N ALA A 86 3.36 -3.25 10.50
CA ALA A 86 2.78 -4.50 11.00
C ALA A 86 1.53 -4.85 10.19
N VAL A 87 1.71 -5.62 9.12
CA VAL A 87 0.63 -5.98 8.20
C VAL A 87 -0.10 -7.21 8.72
N LYS A 88 -1.43 -7.11 8.83
CA LYS A 88 -2.31 -8.19 9.26
C LYS A 88 -3.19 -8.64 8.10
N LEU A 89 -3.32 -9.95 7.98
CA LEU A 89 -4.28 -10.60 7.09
C LEU A 89 -5.18 -11.49 7.93
N LYS A 90 -6.48 -11.32 7.78
CA LYS A 90 -7.49 -12.24 8.28
C LYS A 90 -8.17 -12.93 7.11
N ALA A 91 -8.09 -14.25 7.08
CA ALA A 91 -8.69 -15.10 6.07
C ALA A 91 -9.96 -15.75 6.65
N ILE A 92 -11.05 -15.78 5.88
CA ILE A 92 -12.37 -16.24 6.34
C ILE A 92 -12.97 -17.16 5.27
N ASN A 93 -13.52 -18.30 5.68
CA ASN A 93 -14.19 -19.23 4.78
C ASN A 93 -15.72 -19.04 4.74
N THR A 94 -16.39 -19.75 3.84
CA THR A 94 -17.85 -19.66 3.66
C THR A 94 -18.65 -20.16 4.86
N ALA A 95 -18.06 -21.03 5.69
CA ALA A 95 -18.67 -21.52 6.93
C ALA A 95 -18.46 -20.55 8.13
N GLY A 96 -17.75 -19.43 7.93
CA GLY A 96 -17.48 -18.44 8.96
C GLY A 96 -16.25 -18.73 9.83
N ALA A 97 -15.48 -19.77 9.50
CA ALA A 97 -14.18 -20.01 10.10
C ALA A 97 -13.19 -18.92 9.70
N SER A 98 -12.25 -18.60 10.57
CA SER A 98 -11.21 -17.64 10.23
C SER A 98 -9.91 -17.91 10.95
N ASP A 99 -8.82 -17.51 10.31
CA ASP A 99 -7.49 -17.41 10.89
C ASP A 99 -6.88 -16.05 10.55
N ALA A 100 -5.88 -15.63 11.32
CA ALA A 100 -5.21 -14.35 11.13
C ALA A 100 -3.70 -14.46 11.37
N ILE A 101 -2.95 -13.77 10.51
CA ILE A 101 -1.49 -13.71 10.54
C ILE A 101 -1.04 -12.25 10.52
N GLU A 102 0.06 -11.96 11.21
CA GLU A 102 0.70 -10.65 11.23
C GLU A 102 2.17 -10.80 10.85
N LYS A 103 2.66 -9.97 9.92
CA LYS A 103 4.08 -9.91 9.54
C LYS A 103 4.54 -8.46 9.48
N ASN A 104 5.71 -8.20 10.06
CA ASN A 104 6.38 -6.92 9.91
C ASN A 104 7.11 -6.86 8.56
N ILE A 105 6.83 -5.82 7.78
CA ILE A 105 7.55 -5.51 6.54
C ILE A 105 8.25 -4.17 6.69
N THR A 106 9.46 -4.04 6.18
CA THR A 106 10.15 -2.75 6.08
C THR A 106 9.95 -2.26 4.66
N VAL A 107 9.50 -1.01 4.50
CA VAL A 107 9.27 -0.39 3.21
C VAL A 107 10.19 0.81 3.10
N GLU A 108 10.90 0.92 1.98
CA GLU A 108 11.77 2.05 1.68
C GLU A 108 11.12 2.92 0.60
N VAL A 109 10.71 4.12 1.00
CA VAL A 109 10.25 5.16 0.09
C VAL A 109 11.47 6.01 -0.29
N PRO A 110 11.67 6.30 -1.60
CA PRO A 110 12.73 7.21 -2.00
C PRO A 110 12.53 8.54 -1.29
N VAL A 111 13.55 8.98 -0.56
CA VAL A 111 13.58 10.33 -0.04
C VAL A 111 13.69 11.22 -1.28
N ILE A 112 12.63 11.97 -1.57
CA ILE A 112 12.80 13.17 -2.38
C ILE A 112 13.55 14.08 -1.44
N GLU A 113 14.88 14.07 -1.52
CA GLU A 113 15.64 15.19 -0.99
C GLU A 113 15.09 16.37 -1.77
N ASP A 114 14.26 17.16 -1.10
CA ASP A 114 14.09 18.56 -1.44
C ASP A 114 15.52 19.05 -1.43
N ASP A 115 16.11 19.13 -2.62
CA ASP A 115 17.44 19.67 -2.80
C ASP A 115 17.23 21.19 -2.68
N PRO A 116 17.47 21.82 -1.52
CA PRO A 116 17.44 23.28 -1.46
C PRO A 116 18.55 23.88 -2.33
N GLU A 117 19.51 23.06 -2.79
CA GLU A 117 20.56 23.40 -3.75
C GLU A 117 20.29 22.84 -5.15
N GLY A 118 19.00 22.65 -5.48
CA GLY A 118 18.51 22.74 -6.84
C GLY A 118 18.62 24.16 -7.38
N SER A 119 19.73 24.86 -7.10
CA SER A 119 20.26 25.84 -8.03
C SER A 119 20.43 25.07 -9.33
N ILE A 120 19.49 25.29 -10.23
CA ILE A 120 19.68 25.10 -11.64
C ILE A 120 21.03 25.79 -11.95
N GLU A 121 22.14 25.06 -11.96
CA GLU A 121 23.40 25.67 -12.37
C GLU A 121 23.27 25.88 -13.88
N ALA A 122 23.45 27.13 -14.32
CA ALA A 122 23.71 27.38 -15.72
C ALA A 122 24.90 26.50 -16.14
N CYS A 123 24.97 26.08 -17.40
CA CYS A 123 26.11 25.31 -17.90
C CYS A 123 27.47 26.04 -17.82
N ASP A 124 27.51 27.28 -17.29
CA ASP A 124 28.72 28.03 -16.95
C ASP A 124 29.08 28.09 -15.45
N GLY A 125 28.31 27.43 -14.57
CA GLY A 125 28.52 27.43 -13.12
C GLY A 125 27.98 28.69 -12.41
N GLY A 126 27.16 29.49 -13.07
CA GLY A 126 26.38 30.55 -12.46
C GLY A 126 25.16 30.01 -11.72
N ASP A 127 24.93 30.55 -10.53
CA ASP A 127 23.76 30.33 -9.69
C ASP A 127 22.52 30.91 -10.40
N LEU A 128 21.63 30.06 -10.94
CA LEU A 128 20.34 30.53 -11.48
C LEU A 128 19.40 30.76 -10.29
N VAL A 129 19.54 31.93 -9.67
CA VAL A 129 18.51 32.45 -8.78
C VAL A 129 17.32 32.82 -9.68
N ASN A 130 16.43 31.86 -9.93
CA ASN A 130 15.12 32.13 -10.54
C ASN A 130 14.23 32.85 -9.52
N ASP A 131 14.60 34.07 -9.15
CA ASP A 131 13.77 34.95 -8.35
C ASP A 131 12.74 35.62 -9.27
N PHE A 132 11.63 34.91 -9.48
CA PHE A 132 10.46 35.43 -10.20
C PHE A 132 9.74 36.55 -9.44
N GLU A 133 10.18 36.92 -8.23
CA GLU A 133 9.56 38.01 -7.46
C GLU A 133 10.05 39.39 -7.92
N THR A 134 11.20 39.45 -8.61
CA THR A 134 11.64 40.66 -9.32
C THR A 134 10.91 40.78 -10.66
N ASP A 135 10.59 41.99 -11.12
CA ASP A 135 10.07 42.22 -12.49
C ASP A 135 11.18 42.14 -13.55
N ASP A 136 12.26 41.40 -13.27
CA ASP A 136 13.41 41.30 -14.15
C ASP A 136 13.29 40.09 -15.10
N ASP A 137 12.77 40.36 -16.29
CA ASP A 137 12.64 39.37 -17.37
C ASP A 137 14.00 38.94 -17.97
N SER A 138 15.13 39.52 -17.53
CA SER A 138 16.47 39.17 -18.04
C SER A 138 16.83 37.70 -17.82
N ILE A 139 16.19 37.04 -16.86
CA ILE A 139 16.30 35.60 -16.61
C ILE A 139 15.94 34.75 -17.85
N PHE A 140 15.11 35.27 -18.75
CA PHE A 140 14.70 34.54 -19.96
C PHE A 140 15.67 34.72 -21.15
N SER A 141 16.66 35.61 -21.03
CA SER A 141 17.57 35.96 -22.13
C SER A 141 18.43 34.79 -22.62
N ASN A 142 18.69 33.80 -21.76
CA ASN A 142 19.45 32.59 -22.08
C ASN A 142 18.59 31.47 -22.67
N PHE A 143 17.26 31.62 -22.67
CA PHE A 143 16.36 30.66 -23.29
C PHE A 143 16.28 30.98 -24.78
N GLY A 144 16.99 30.19 -25.59
CA GLY A 144 17.02 30.39 -27.04
C GLY A 144 15.64 30.22 -27.69
N GLY A 145 15.30 31.14 -28.60
CA GLY A 145 14.19 30.98 -29.55
C GLY A 145 12.79 31.25 -28.98
N GLY A 146 12.64 32.22 -28.08
CA GLY A 146 11.35 32.62 -27.53
C GLY A 146 11.42 33.92 -26.74
N VAL A 147 10.29 34.30 -26.17
CA VAL A 147 10.15 35.45 -25.27
C VAL A 147 9.61 34.93 -23.95
N GLY A 148 10.26 35.29 -22.84
CA GLY A 148 9.73 35.04 -21.51
C GLY A 148 9.42 36.35 -20.79
N THR A 149 8.41 36.29 -19.92
CA THR A 149 7.96 37.39 -19.08
C THR A 149 7.54 36.84 -17.72
N ILE A 150 7.75 37.62 -16.67
CA ILE A 150 7.22 37.36 -15.34
C ILE A 150 5.79 37.92 -15.27
N ILE A 151 4.85 37.10 -14.81
CA ILE A 151 3.43 37.47 -14.67
C ILE A 151 2.93 37.15 -13.27
N ASP A 152 1.88 37.84 -12.82
CA ASP A 152 1.17 37.49 -11.59
C ASP A 152 0.68 36.04 -11.66
N ASN A 153 0.84 35.30 -10.57
CA ASN A 153 0.42 33.92 -10.49
C ASN A 153 -1.12 33.81 -10.65
N PRO A 154 -1.62 33.23 -11.75
CA PRO A 154 -3.05 33.18 -12.03
C PRO A 154 -3.78 32.14 -11.17
N ASP A 155 -3.05 31.22 -10.52
CA ASP A 155 -3.61 30.17 -9.67
C ASP A 155 -2.76 29.93 -8.42
N THR A 156 -3.12 30.63 -7.34
CA THR A 156 -2.46 30.51 -6.03
C THR A 156 -2.88 29.28 -5.23
N SER A 157 -3.82 28.47 -5.75
CA SER A 157 -4.28 27.26 -5.07
C SER A 157 -3.35 26.07 -5.29
N VAL A 158 -2.58 26.10 -6.38
CA VAL A 158 -1.62 25.05 -6.75
C VAL A 158 -0.18 25.44 -6.38
N ASN A 159 0.15 26.74 -6.39
CA ASN A 159 1.45 27.25 -5.96
C ASN A 159 1.29 28.56 -5.18
N THR A 160 2.03 28.75 -4.09
CA THR A 160 1.88 29.92 -3.21
C THR A 160 2.69 31.15 -3.63
N SER A 161 3.43 31.08 -4.75
CA SER A 161 4.24 32.20 -5.25
C SER A 161 3.35 33.33 -5.73
N ALA A 162 3.80 34.58 -5.58
CA ALA A 162 3.03 35.74 -6.04
C ALA A 162 3.13 35.91 -7.55
N LYS A 163 4.27 35.52 -8.13
CA LYS A 163 4.57 35.60 -9.55
C LYS A 163 5.10 34.29 -10.11
N ILE A 164 4.95 34.11 -11.41
CA ILE A 164 5.46 32.96 -12.18
C ILE A 164 6.12 33.43 -13.48
N GLY A 165 7.06 32.65 -13.98
CA GLY A 165 7.59 32.83 -15.33
C GLY A 165 6.68 32.24 -16.40
N GLN A 166 6.38 33.01 -17.45
CA GLN A 166 5.72 32.55 -18.67
C GLN A 166 6.69 32.65 -19.84
N TYR A 167 6.95 31.54 -20.55
CA TYR A 167 7.83 31.51 -21.73
C TYR A 167 7.11 31.00 -22.97
N VAL A 168 7.18 31.76 -24.06
CA VAL A 168 6.61 31.42 -25.36
C VAL A 168 7.73 31.17 -26.35
N LYS A 169 7.96 29.89 -26.67
CA LYS A 169 8.88 29.47 -27.73
C LYS A 169 8.31 29.86 -29.10
N GLY A 170 9.12 30.47 -29.95
CA GLY A 170 8.73 30.92 -31.29
C GLY A 170 7.86 32.19 -31.31
N ALA A 171 7.82 32.96 -30.23
CA ALA A 171 7.13 34.25 -30.21
C ALA A 171 7.69 35.19 -31.29
N GLY A 172 6.82 35.64 -32.21
CA GLY A 172 7.18 36.50 -33.34
C GLY A 172 7.53 35.77 -34.65
N GLU A 173 7.62 34.44 -34.63
CA GLU A 173 7.72 33.64 -35.86
C GLU A 173 6.37 33.63 -36.58
N VAL A 174 6.38 33.70 -37.92
CA VAL A 174 5.16 33.50 -38.72
C VAL A 174 4.71 32.05 -38.50
N PHE A 175 3.59 31.86 -37.81
CA PHE A 175 2.96 30.54 -37.68
C PHE A 175 2.84 29.93 -39.08
N ALA A 176 3.60 28.86 -39.34
CA ALA A 176 3.40 28.01 -40.50
C ALA A 176 2.09 27.23 -40.28
N GLY A 177 0.97 27.92 -40.47
CA GLY A 177 -0.36 27.45 -40.13
C GLY A 177 -0.67 26.12 -40.82
N ILE A 178 -1.03 25.13 -40.03
CA ILE A 178 -2.01 24.14 -40.47
C ILE A 178 -3.35 24.71 -40.07
N THR A 179 -4.15 25.08 -41.07
CA THR A 179 -5.59 25.26 -40.91
C THR A 179 -6.15 23.90 -40.48
N ILE A 180 -6.66 23.81 -39.27
CA ILE A 180 -7.47 22.67 -38.86
C ILE A 180 -8.85 22.95 -39.45
N GLU A 181 -9.26 22.17 -40.46
CA GLU A 181 -10.65 22.12 -40.94
C GLU A 181 -11.57 21.52 -39.89
#